data_AF-A0A9P3C9S5-F1
#
_entry.id   AF-A0A9P3C9S5-F1
#
_cell.length_a   1.000
_cell.length_b   1.000
_cell.length_c   1.000
_cell.angle_alpha   90.00
_cell.angle_beta   90.00
_cell.angle_gamma   90.00
#
_symmetry.space_group_name_H-M   'P 1'
#
loop_
_entity.id
_entity.type
_entity.pdbx_description
1 polymer ?
#
loop_
_entity_poly.entity_id
_entity_poly.type
_entity_poly.pdbx_seq_one_letter_code
_entity_poly.pdbx_strand_id
1 'polypeptide(L)'
;MSSDSIALFRKGLGPDLNELAEKHYQHDLTSSDREAIKSAASTVSLYTSIGSAIGLTLSLALAYRIRSSRARLFRAFKTTEKPTHVRFADGREETLPDLTPLVKPSRLGDFATFGFLGLGGIFIGGETGLLTGSLSAKGKLLKDEERRERIQNAMKAFRVEALRKQADELEGRRGLWI
;
A
#
# COMPACT_ATOMS: atom_id res chain seq x y z
N MET A 1 19.55 6.08 -1.49
CA MET A 1 19.08 4.73 -1.84
C MET A 1 18.28 4.85 -3.13
N SER A 2 18.63 4.06 -4.15
CA SER A 2 18.16 4.21 -5.53
C SER A 2 16.65 3.97 -5.67
N SER A 3 15.89 5.04 -5.90
CA SER A 3 14.49 5.01 -6.29
C SER A 3 14.28 5.01 -7.81
N ASP A 4 15.37 5.08 -8.61
CA ASP A 4 15.29 5.33 -10.06
C ASP A 4 15.63 4.12 -10.95
N SER A 5 15.99 2.95 -10.39
CA SER A 5 16.54 1.85 -11.22
C SER A 5 15.57 0.73 -11.62
N ILE A 6 14.37 0.57 -11.05
CA ILE A 6 13.68 -0.75 -11.15
C ILE A 6 12.39 -0.77 -11.99
N ALA A 7 11.66 0.34 -12.14
CA ALA A 7 10.37 0.32 -12.85
C ALA A 7 10.43 0.90 -14.27
N LEU A 8 11.22 1.95 -14.50
CA LEU A 8 11.20 2.71 -15.76
C LEU A 8 12.01 2.04 -16.89
N PHE A 9 13.11 1.33 -16.54
CA PHE A 9 13.92 0.56 -17.50
C PHE A 9 13.28 -0.77 -17.94
N ARG A 10 12.18 -1.21 -17.30
CA ARG A 10 11.46 -2.44 -17.67
C ARG A 10 10.49 -2.26 -18.85
N LYS A 11 10.27 -1.02 -19.32
CA LYS A 11 9.31 -0.73 -20.41
C LYS A 11 9.62 -1.42 -21.74
N GLY A 12 10.86 -1.87 -21.98
CA GLY A 12 11.24 -2.63 -23.18
C GLY A 12 10.98 -4.14 -23.09
N LEU A 13 11.09 -4.73 -21.90
CA LEU A 13 11.00 -6.19 -21.68
C LEU A 13 9.63 -6.66 -21.16
N GLY A 14 8.73 -5.76 -20.79
CA GLY A 14 7.42 -6.11 -20.25
C GLY A 14 6.62 -7.10 -21.12
N PRO A 15 6.47 -6.86 -22.44
CA PRO A 15 5.74 -7.76 -23.33
C PRO A 15 6.42 -9.14 -23.44
N ASP A 16 7.73 -9.13 -23.68
CA ASP A 16 8.56 -10.33 -23.87
C ASP A 16 8.69 -11.20 -22.62
N LEU A 17 8.69 -10.61 -21.44
CA LEU A 17 8.68 -11.32 -20.16
C LEU A 17 7.30 -11.88 -19.85
N ASN A 18 6.24 -11.20 -20.27
CA ASN A 18 4.88 -11.69 -20.08
C ASN A 18 4.60 -12.88 -21.00
N GLU A 19 5.05 -12.82 -22.25
CA GLU A 19 5.01 -13.95 -23.18
C GLU A 19 5.84 -15.13 -22.68
N LEU A 20 7.04 -14.85 -22.15
CA LEU A 20 7.90 -15.88 -21.54
C LEU A 20 7.25 -16.53 -20.32
N ALA A 21 6.61 -15.72 -19.46
CA ALA A 21 5.87 -16.22 -18.30
C ALA A 21 4.69 -17.08 -18.75
N GLU A 22 3.94 -16.65 -19.77
CA GLU A 22 2.82 -17.40 -20.33
C GLU A 22 3.28 -18.73 -20.91
N LYS A 23 4.41 -18.75 -21.63
CA LYS A 23 5.00 -19.98 -22.19
C LYS A 23 5.31 -21.00 -21.09
N HIS A 24 6.05 -20.62 -20.05
CA HIS A 24 6.35 -21.54 -18.94
C HIS A 24 5.09 -21.90 -18.14
N TYR A 25 4.13 -20.98 -18.00
CA TYR A 25 2.86 -21.25 -17.32
C TYR A 25 1.99 -22.26 -18.07
N GLN A 26 1.99 -22.23 -19.40
CA GLN A 26 1.22 -23.15 -20.23
C GLN A 26 1.91 -24.49 -20.47
N HIS A 27 3.23 -24.49 -20.71
CA HIS A 27 3.97 -25.68 -21.12
C HIS A 27 4.54 -26.50 -19.96
N ASP A 28 4.99 -25.86 -18.87
CA ASP A 28 5.68 -26.58 -17.79
C ASP A 28 4.75 -27.01 -16.66
N LEU A 29 3.52 -26.47 -16.64
CA LEU A 29 2.53 -26.76 -15.61
C LEU A 29 1.40 -27.63 -16.16
N THR A 30 0.88 -28.51 -15.31
CA THR A 30 -0.36 -29.24 -15.61
C THR A 30 -1.59 -28.33 -15.44
N SER A 31 -2.73 -28.75 -15.98
CA SER A 31 -4.01 -28.04 -15.80
C SER A 31 -4.39 -27.91 -14.31
N SER A 32 -4.13 -28.95 -13.53
CA SER A 32 -4.36 -28.95 -12.07
C SER A 32 -3.46 -27.94 -11.34
N ASP A 33 -2.18 -27.86 -11.71
CA ASP A 33 -1.23 -26.93 -11.10
C ASP A 33 -1.62 -25.47 -11.41
N ARG A 34 -2.06 -25.19 -12.65
CA ARG A 34 -2.56 -23.88 -13.06
C ARG A 34 -3.78 -23.44 -12.25
N GLU A 35 -4.75 -24.32 -12.06
CA GLU A 35 -5.96 -24.03 -11.27
C GLU A 35 -5.62 -23.82 -9.79
N ALA A 36 -4.66 -24.58 -9.25
CA ALA A 36 -4.16 -24.37 -7.89
C ALA A 36 -3.50 -22.99 -7.71
N ILE A 37 -2.69 -22.55 -8.69
CA ILE A 37 -2.08 -21.21 -8.69
C ILE A 37 -3.15 -20.13 -8.80
N LYS A 38 -4.14 -20.31 -9.67
CA LYS A 38 -5.27 -19.37 -9.83
C LYS A 38 -6.10 -19.25 -8.54
N SER A 39 -6.38 -20.37 -7.89
CA SER A 39 -7.09 -20.42 -6.60
C SER A 39 -6.27 -19.82 -5.45
N ALA A 40 -4.96 -19.99 -5.46
CA ALA A 40 -4.05 -19.33 -4.54
C ALA A 40 -4.06 -17.81 -4.76
N ALA A 41 -3.94 -17.35 -6.00
CA ALA A 41 -4.00 -15.93 -6.35
C ALA A 41 -5.36 -15.30 -5.98
N SER A 42 -6.47 -16.00 -6.23
CA SER A 42 -7.80 -15.53 -5.83
C SER A 42 -7.93 -15.44 -4.31
N THR A 43 -7.36 -16.40 -3.55
CA THR A 43 -7.31 -16.35 -2.08
C THR A 43 -6.54 -15.11 -1.63
N VAL A 44 -5.36 -14.85 -2.18
CA VAL A 44 -4.57 -13.65 -1.84
C VAL A 44 -5.35 -12.37 -2.14
N SER A 45 -5.95 -12.28 -3.33
CA SER A 45 -6.76 -11.13 -3.75
C SER A 45 -7.95 -10.91 -2.82
N LEU A 46 -8.64 -11.98 -2.42
CA LEU A 46 -9.79 -11.91 -1.52
C LEU A 46 -9.38 -11.35 -0.15
N TYR A 47 -8.33 -11.90 0.45
CA TYR A 47 -7.86 -11.43 1.77
C TYR A 47 -7.33 -9.99 1.70
N THR A 48 -6.61 -9.62 0.64
CA THR A 48 -6.15 -8.24 0.39
C THR A 48 -7.34 -7.28 0.28
N SER A 49 -8.40 -7.68 -0.43
CA SER A 49 -9.61 -6.88 -0.61
C SER A 49 -10.37 -6.71 0.71
N ILE A 50 -10.54 -7.80 1.47
CA ILE A 50 -11.18 -7.77 2.80
C ILE A 50 -10.37 -6.90 3.76
N GLY A 51 -9.05 -7.08 3.80
CA GLY A 51 -8.15 -6.28 4.63
C GLY A 51 -8.24 -4.80 4.29
N SER A 52 -8.23 -4.45 3.00
CA SER A 52 -8.37 -3.07 2.52
C SER A 52 -9.73 -2.47 2.92
N ALA A 53 -10.82 -3.23 2.79
CA ALA A 53 -12.16 -2.77 3.16
C ALA A 53 -12.29 -2.52 4.67
N ILE A 54 -11.75 -3.42 5.49
CA ILE A 54 -11.69 -3.26 6.95
C ILE A 54 -10.84 -2.04 7.31
N GLY A 55 -9.65 -1.92 6.72
CA GLY A 55 -8.73 -0.80 6.95
C GLY A 55 -9.35 0.55 6.58
N LEU A 56 -10.03 0.64 5.44
CA LEU A 56 -10.76 1.83 5.02
C LEU A 56 -11.89 2.18 6.01
N THR A 57 -12.69 1.18 6.40
CA THR A 57 -13.83 1.39 7.31
C THR A 57 -13.37 1.91 8.67
N LEU A 58 -12.33 1.29 9.27
CA LEU A 58 -11.75 1.73 10.54
C LEU A 58 -11.17 3.14 10.44
N SER A 59 -10.52 3.45 9.31
CA SER A 59 -9.90 4.75 9.10
C SER A 59 -10.92 5.86 8.88
N LEU A 60 -12.02 5.59 8.17
CA LEU A 60 -13.15 6.52 8.03
C LEU A 60 -13.83 6.76 9.39
N ALA A 61 -14.01 5.72 10.21
CA ALA A 61 -14.55 5.87 11.56
C ALA A 61 -13.62 6.74 12.43
N LEU A 62 -12.31 6.55 12.35
CA LEU A 62 -11.33 7.36 13.05
C LEU A 62 -11.33 8.82 12.55
N ALA A 63 -11.39 9.04 11.24
CA ALA A 63 -11.47 10.36 10.62
C ALA A 63 -12.73 11.12 11.11
N TYR A 64 -13.88 10.43 11.16
CA TYR A 64 -15.12 10.99 11.70
C TYR A 64 -15.00 11.35 13.19
N ARG A 65 -14.33 10.49 13.97
CA ARG A 65 -14.05 10.75 15.40
C ARG A 65 -13.14 11.98 15.59
N ILE A 66 -12.11 12.14 14.77
CA ILE A 66 -11.22 13.31 14.82
C ILE A 66 -12.00 14.59 14.46
N ARG A 67 -12.78 14.57 13.36
CA ARG A 67 -13.61 15.70 12.94
C ARG A 67 -14.58 16.13 14.05
N SER A 68 -15.30 15.19 14.64
CA SER A 68 -16.24 15.47 15.72
C SER A 68 -15.56 15.97 16.99
N SER A 69 -14.37 15.45 17.32
CA SER A 69 -13.54 15.96 18.42
C SER A 69 -13.14 17.42 18.21
N ARG A 70 -12.62 17.77 17.01
CA ARG A 70 -12.25 19.16 16.67
C ARG A 70 -13.45 20.11 16.73
N ALA A 71 -14.61 19.66 16.25
CA ALA A 71 -15.84 20.45 16.34
C ALA A 71 -16.28 20.71 17.79
N ARG A 72 -16.18 19.71 18.67
CA ARG A 72 -16.47 19.87 20.11
C ARG A 72 -15.48 20.81 20.78
N LEU A 73 -14.19 20.65 20.50
CA LEU A 73 -13.14 21.53 21.01
C LEU A 73 -13.40 22.99 20.61
N PHE A 74 -13.67 23.23 19.33
CA PHE A 74 -13.98 24.58 18.84
C PHE A 74 -15.23 25.19 19.49
N ARG A 75 -16.28 24.39 19.71
CA ARG A 75 -17.49 24.84 20.42
C ARG A 75 -17.16 25.25 21.85
N ALA A 76 -16.43 24.42 22.59
CA ALA A 76 -16.00 24.72 23.95
C ALA A 76 -15.19 26.04 24.01
N PHE A 77 -14.20 26.19 23.13
CA PHE A 77 -13.41 27.44 23.03
C PHE A 77 -14.23 28.67 22.69
N LYS A 78 -15.34 28.52 21.95
CA LYS A 78 -16.21 29.64 21.58
C LYS A 78 -17.16 30.03 22.72
N THR A 79 -17.58 29.08 23.55
CA THR A 79 -18.60 29.29 24.60
C THR A 79 -18.00 29.63 25.96
N THR A 80 -16.73 29.33 26.21
CA THR A 80 -16.05 29.63 27.46
C THR A 80 -15.57 31.08 27.50
N GLU A 81 -15.75 31.76 28.63
CA GLU A 81 -15.16 33.09 28.87
C GLU A 81 -13.63 33.01 28.75
N LYS A 82 -13.05 33.89 27.93
CA LYS A 82 -11.62 33.85 27.62
C LYS A 82 -10.87 34.89 28.45
N PRO A 83 -9.77 34.52 29.12
CA PRO A 83 -8.89 35.50 29.72
C PRO A 83 -8.30 36.38 28.61
N THR A 84 -8.53 37.69 28.70
CA THR A 84 -8.04 38.67 27.72
C THR A 84 -6.71 39.28 28.13
N HIS A 85 -6.40 39.27 29.42
CA HIS A 85 -5.21 39.88 30.00
C HIS A 85 -4.61 38.98 31.07
N VAL A 86 -3.28 38.93 31.13
CA VAL A 86 -2.52 38.37 32.26
C VAL A 86 -1.92 39.52 33.03
N ARG A 87 -2.17 39.57 34.35
CA ARG A 87 -1.51 40.50 35.27
C ARG A 87 -0.37 39.79 35.96
N PHE A 88 0.84 40.30 35.77
CA PHE A 88 2.04 39.82 36.45
C PHE A 88 2.16 40.44 37.85
N ALA A 89 2.91 39.79 38.73
CA ALA A 89 3.10 40.25 40.12
C ALA A 89 3.77 41.63 40.23
N ASP A 90 4.43 42.07 39.16
CA ASP A 90 5.05 43.40 39.02
C ASP A 90 4.08 44.49 38.52
N GLY A 91 2.80 44.15 38.33
CA GLY A 91 1.75 45.07 37.86
C GLY A 91 1.69 45.25 36.35
N ARG A 92 2.56 44.58 35.57
CA ARG A 92 2.46 44.59 34.10
C ARG A 92 1.25 43.77 33.65
N GLU A 93 0.56 44.28 32.63
CA GLU A 93 -0.60 43.65 32.03
C GLU A 93 -0.30 43.34 30.56
N GLU A 94 -0.34 42.08 30.17
CA GLU A 94 -0.14 41.65 28.77
C GLU A 94 -1.43 41.07 28.20
N THR A 95 -1.76 41.46 26.97
CA THR A 95 -2.93 40.95 26.24
C THR A 95 -2.67 39.54 25.74
N LEU A 96 -3.57 38.61 26.04
CA LEU A 96 -3.52 37.26 25.49
C LEU A 96 -4.02 37.25 24.04
N PRO A 97 -3.31 36.59 23.11
CA PRO A 97 -3.76 36.48 21.73
C PRO A 97 -5.01 35.58 21.63
N ASP A 98 -5.96 35.93 20.76
CA ASP A 98 -7.11 35.06 20.49
C ASP A 98 -6.68 33.81 19.72
N LEU A 99 -6.72 32.66 20.38
CA LEU A 99 -6.34 31.37 19.80
C LEU A 99 -7.46 30.73 18.96
N THR A 100 -8.67 31.30 18.96
CA THR A 100 -9.84 30.76 18.22
C THR A 100 -9.59 30.45 16.75
N PRO A 101 -8.86 31.29 15.98
CA PRO A 101 -8.57 31.01 14.58
C PRO A 101 -7.75 29.73 14.37
N LEU A 102 -6.88 29.38 15.33
CA LEU A 102 -6.01 28.20 15.25
C LEU A 102 -6.77 26.89 15.51
N VAL A 103 -7.81 26.95 16.34
CA VAL A 103 -8.63 25.78 16.70
C VAL A 103 -9.81 25.59 15.73
N LYS A 104 -10.04 26.55 14.83
CA LYS A 104 -11.16 26.54 13.89
C LYS A 104 -11.07 25.32 12.95
N PRO A 105 -12.14 24.51 12.84
CA PRO A 105 -12.21 23.45 11.85
C PRO A 105 -12.04 24.02 10.43
N SER A 106 -11.24 23.35 9.60
CA SER A 106 -10.96 23.78 8.23
C SER A 106 -11.31 22.68 7.23
N ARG A 107 -11.88 23.09 6.08
CA ARG A 107 -12.26 22.14 5.02
C ARG A 107 -11.06 21.40 4.44
N LEU A 108 -9.93 22.10 4.29
CA LEU A 108 -8.68 21.50 3.78
C LEU A 108 -8.11 20.48 4.78
N GLY A 109 -8.15 20.78 6.08
CA GLY A 109 -7.71 19.85 7.12
C GLY A 109 -8.61 18.61 7.20
N ASP A 110 -9.93 18.80 7.02
CA ASP A 110 -10.86 17.67 6.93
C ASP A 110 -10.56 16.81 5.70
N PHE A 111 -10.40 17.41 4.51
CA PHE A 111 -10.03 16.68 3.30
C PHE A 111 -8.72 15.89 3.47
N ALA A 112 -7.68 16.52 4.02
CA ALA A 112 -6.42 15.85 4.31
C ALA A 112 -6.61 14.68 5.30
N THR A 113 -7.43 14.87 6.35
CA THR A 113 -7.70 13.83 7.36
C THR A 113 -8.36 12.61 6.71
N PHE A 114 -9.41 12.80 5.91
CA PHE A 114 -10.10 11.70 5.23
C PHE A 114 -9.23 11.07 4.14
N GLY A 115 -8.47 11.87 3.40
CA GLY A 115 -7.56 11.40 2.35
C GLY A 115 -6.44 10.54 2.91
N PHE A 116 -5.66 11.07 3.86
CA PHE A 116 -4.51 10.36 4.44
C PHE A 116 -4.94 9.14 5.27
N LEU A 117 -5.99 9.26 6.09
CA LEU A 117 -6.48 8.10 6.83
C LEU A 117 -7.12 7.07 5.89
N GLY A 118 -7.88 7.50 4.88
CA GLY A 118 -8.48 6.58 3.91
C GLY A 118 -7.43 5.80 3.15
N LEU A 119 -6.47 6.49 2.52
CA LEU A 119 -5.36 5.86 1.78
C LEU A 119 -4.47 5.01 2.69
N GLY A 120 -4.08 5.55 3.86
CA GLY A 120 -3.28 4.82 4.83
C GLY A 120 -3.99 3.58 5.37
N GLY A 121 -5.30 3.67 5.58
CA GLY A 121 -6.14 2.55 6.00
C GLY A 121 -6.22 1.44 4.97
N ILE A 122 -6.46 1.79 3.70
CA ILE A 122 -6.43 0.85 2.58
C ILE A 122 -5.06 0.19 2.50
N PHE A 123 -3.98 0.97 2.60
CA PHE A 123 -2.62 0.45 2.51
C PHE A 123 -2.31 -0.53 3.66
N ILE A 124 -2.47 -0.10 4.91
CA ILE A 124 -2.18 -0.95 6.08
C ILE A 124 -3.07 -2.19 6.08
N GLY A 125 -4.37 -2.03 5.82
CA GLY A 125 -5.32 -3.13 5.74
C GLY A 125 -5.03 -4.08 4.58
N GLY A 126 -4.69 -3.55 3.41
CA GLY A 126 -4.35 -4.28 2.20
C GLY A 126 -3.07 -5.10 2.37
N GLU A 127 -1.99 -4.51 2.88
CA GLU A 127 -0.73 -5.21 3.17
C GLU A 127 -0.94 -6.32 4.22
N THR A 128 -1.74 -6.05 5.27
CA THR A 128 -2.08 -7.07 6.26
C THR A 128 -2.90 -8.22 5.64
N GLY A 129 -3.85 -7.89 4.77
CA GLY A 129 -4.62 -8.86 3.99
C GLY A 129 -3.76 -9.65 3.01
N LEU A 130 -2.78 -9.00 2.36
CA LEU A 130 -1.82 -9.63 1.46
C LEU A 130 -0.95 -10.64 2.20
N LEU A 131 -0.43 -10.27 3.36
CA LEU A 131 0.39 -11.15 4.20
C LEU A 131 -0.39 -12.38 4.66
N THR A 132 -1.57 -12.17 5.24
CA THR A 132 -2.44 -13.25 5.74
C THR A 132 -2.95 -14.14 4.60
N GLY A 133 -3.36 -13.54 3.49
CA GLY A 133 -3.75 -14.24 2.27
C GLY A 133 -2.61 -15.07 1.69
N SER A 134 -1.38 -14.53 1.68
CA SER A 134 -0.19 -15.24 1.20
C SER A 134 0.16 -16.44 2.08
N LEU A 135 0.04 -16.32 3.40
CA LEU A 135 0.24 -17.44 4.32
C LEU A 135 -0.80 -18.55 4.10
N SER A 136 -2.07 -18.16 3.97
CA SER A 136 -3.18 -19.09 3.68
C SER A 136 -2.99 -19.79 2.33
N ALA A 137 -2.66 -19.04 1.29
CA ALA A 137 -2.39 -19.55 -0.06
C ALA A 137 -1.18 -20.49 -0.09
N LYS A 138 -0.09 -20.13 0.60
CA LYS A 138 1.09 -21.02 0.75
C LYS A 138 0.69 -22.33 1.41
N GLY A 139 -0.10 -22.29 2.49
CA GLY A 139 -0.59 -23.50 3.14
C GLY A 139 -1.39 -24.42 2.21
N LYS A 140 -2.16 -23.86 1.26
CA LYS A 140 -2.88 -24.64 0.25
C LYS A 140 -1.96 -25.22 -0.84
N LEU A 141 -0.97 -24.44 -1.30
CA LEU A 141 -0.01 -24.85 -2.33
C LEU A 141 0.97 -25.92 -1.84
N LEU A 142 1.36 -25.88 -0.56
CA LEU A 142 2.36 -26.77 0.04
C LEU A 142 1.83 -28.17 0.40
N LYS A 143 0.54 -28.46 0.22
CA LYS A 143 -0.04 -29.77 0.55
C LYS A 143 0.40 -30.90 -0.38
N ASP A 144 0.81 -30.57 -1.60
CA ASP A 144 1.19 -31.50 -2.64
C ASP A 144 2.67 -31.23 -3.02
N GLU A 145 3.55 -32.12 -2.56
CA GLU A 145 5.00 -31.95 -2.69
C GLU A 145 5.45 -32.01 -4.15
N GLU A 146 4.87 -32.90 -4.95
CA GLU A 146 5.19 -33.00 -6.38
C GLU A 146 4.75 -31.76 -7.15
N ARG A 147 3.55 -31.25 -6.86
CA ARG A 147 3.07 -29.97 -7.44
C ARG A 147 4.00 -28.83 -7.08
N ARG A 148 4.43 -28.77 -5.82
CA ARG A 148 5.35 -27.74 -5.33
C ARG A 148 6.66 -27.76 -6.13
N GLU A 149 7.24 -28.94 -6.34
CA GLU A 149 8.47 -29.09 -7.13
C GLU A 149 8.30 -28.65 -8.57
N ARG A 150 7.21 -29.06 -9.24
CA ARG A 150 6.91 -28.64 -10.62
C ARG A 150 6.79 -27.12 -10.75
N ILE A 151 6.03 -26.49 -9.85
CA ILE A 151 5.86 -25.03 -9.84
C ILE A 151 7.19 -24.31 -9.58
N GLN A 152 8.02 -24.81 -8.65
CA GLN A 152 9.32 -24.22 -8.37
C GLN A 152 10.27 -24.35 -9.56
N ASN A 153 10.27 -25.49 -10.25
CA ASN A 153 11.11 -25.72 -11.42
C ASN A 153 10.70 -24.84 -12.59
N ALA A 154 9.40 -24.72 -12.88
CA ALA A 154 8.88 -23.79 -13.88
C ALA A 154 9.27 -22.32 -13.55
N MET A 155 9.14 -21.92 -12.29
CA MET A 155 9.53 -20.57 -11.85
C MET A 155 11.05 -20.34 -11.94
N LYS A 156 11.87 -21.35 -11.66
CA LYS A 156 13.33 -21.27 -11.84
C LYS A 156 13.70 -21.13 -13.32
N ALA A 157 13.10 -21.95 -14.20
CA ALA A 157 13.30 -21.90 -15.64
C ALA A 157 12.95 -20.51 -16.19
N PHE A 158 11.76 -20.00 -15.84
CA PHE A 158 11.33 -18.65 -16.19
C PHE A 158 12.33 -17.58 -15.72
N ARG A 159 12.81 -17.64 -14.47
CA ARG A 159 13.79 -16.66 -13.96
C ARG A 159 15.11 -16.71 -14.70
N VAL A 160 15.60 -17.90 -15.02
CA VAL A 160 16.83 -18.07 -15.79
C VAL A 160 16.67 -17.45 -17.17
N GLU A 161 15.58 -17.74 -17.89
CA GLU A 161 15.32 -17.19 -19.22
C GLU A 161 15.07 -15.67 -19.18
N ALA A 162 14.37 -15.17 -18.15
CA ALA A 162 14.17 -13.75 -17.94
C ALA A 162 15.48 -12.99 -17.70
N LEU A 163 16.40 -13.58 -16.92
CA LEU A 163 17.72 -13.01 -16.67
C LEU A 163 18.61 -13.05 -17.90
N ARG A 164 18.53 -14.12 -18.71
CA ARG A 164 19.24 -14.21 -20.00
C ARG A 164 18.78 -13.10 -20.95
N LYS A 165 17.47 -12.93 -21.14
CA LYS A 165 16.92 -11.84 -21.95
C LYS A 165 17.36 -10.45 -21.46
N GLN A 166 17.42 -10.25 -20.14
CA GLN A 166 17.92 -9.00 -19.57
C GLN A 166 19.42 -8.79 -19.87
N ALA A 167 20.23 -9.84 -19.78
CA ALA A 167 21.64 -9.77 -20.13
C ALA A 167 21.84 -9.45 -21.62
N ASP A 168 21.09 -10.12 -22.50
CA ASP A 168 21.14 -9.92 -23.95
C ASP A 168 20.77 -8.47 -24.34
N GLU A 169 19.75 -7.87 -23.71
CA GLU A 169 19.39 -6.46 -23.95
C GLU A 169 20.49 -5.50 -23.46
N LEU A 170 21.13 -5.80 -22.33
CA LEU A 170 22.23 -4.99 -21.79
C LEU A 170 23.48 -5.08 -22.67
N GLU A 171 23.80 -6.26 -23.20
CA GLU A 171 24.89 -6.47 -24.16
C GLU A 171 24.60 -5.78 -25.51
N GLY A 172 23.37 -5.92 -26.02
CA GLY A 172 22.93 -5.26 -27.25
C GLY A 172 22.96 -3.73 -27.15
N ARG A 173 22.58 -3.16 -25.99
CA ARG A 173 22.77 -1.73 -25.72
C ARG A 173 24.25 -1.35 -25.66
N ARG A 174 25.11 -2.18 -25.07
CA ARG A 174 26.55 -1.87 -24.96
C ARG A 174 27.25 -1.69 -26.31
N GLY A 175 26.76 -2.36 -27.36
CA GLY A 175 27.26 -2.21 -28.73
C GLY A 175 26.85 -0.93 -29.47
N LEU A 176 25.89 -0.15 -28.93
CA LEU A 176 25.40 1.11 -29.50
C LEU A 176 26.04 2.36 -28.88
N TRP A 177 26.90 2.20 -27.87
CA TRP A 177 27.58 3.29 -27.15
C TRP A 177 29.09 3.37 -27.46
N ILE A 178 29.55 2.71 -28.52
CA ILE A 178 30.88 2.84 -29.13
C ILE A 178 30.69 3.40 -30.54
#